data_AF-A0A448X7N7-F1
#
_entry.id   AF-A0A448X7N7-F1
#
_cell.length_a   1.000
_cell.length_b   1.000
_cell.length_c   1.000
_cell.angle_alpha   90.00
_cell.angle_beta   90.00
_cell.angle_gamma   90.00
#
_symmetry.space_group_name_H-M   'P 1'
#
loop_
_entity.id
_entity.type
_entity.pdbx_description
1 polymer ?
#
loop_
_entity_poly.entity_id
_entity_poly.type
_entity_poly.pdbx_seq_one_letter_code
_entity_poly.pdbx_strand_id
1 'polypeptide(L)'
;MLTVLLFFVLSPVLFSRASKLDDGIYFTLEDERVSFCSRFLNISHQVGCSSLRSGTYGTIELISNRSELVNLLGRRREDKVVIFMDYSLFIDENLLRECRTSEIVSAIVVFAPDYSDPNTTSSLNFSENSLCPNGLYSFYNFSRECNDPYIINPSSSSYALIDWPFPVVLLRDNEGELRVKLYFCDSFLAKFDYLL
;
A
#
# COMPACT_ATOMS: atom_id res chain seq x y z
N MET A 1 16.42 -36.46 -34.10
CA MET A 1 15.99 -37.12 -32.86
C MET A 1 16.90 -36.84 -31.67
N LEU A 2 18.23 -36.97 -31.80
CA LEU A 2 19.18 -36.76 -30.68
C LEU A 2 19.21 -35.32 -30.13
N THR A 3 19.06 -34.31 -30.99
CA THR A 3 19.01 -32.89 -30.61
C THR A 3 17.74 -32.49 -29.87
N VAL A 4 16.61 -33.12 -30.19
CA VAL A 4 15.31 -32.90 -29.52
C VAL A 4 15.32 -33.50 -28.11
N LEU A 5 15.95 -34.66 -27.93
CA LEU A 5 16.15 -35.27 -26.61
C LEU A 5 17.07 -34.44 -25.72
N LEU A 6 18.13 -33.84 -26.25
CA LEU A 6 19.03 -32.98 -25.46
C LEU A 6 18.31 -31.75 -24.89
N PHE A 7 17.42 -31.14 -25.68
CA PHE A 7 16.60 -29.99 -25.25
C PHE A 7 15.62 -30.34 -24.12
N PHE A 8 15.02 -31.53 -24.17
CA PHE A 8 14.08 -32.00 -23.13
C PHE A 8 14.77 -32.35 -21.80
N VAL A 9 16.06 -32.72 -21.82
CA VAL A 9 16.81 -33.08 -20.60
C VAL A 9 17.47 -31.86 -19.96
N LEU A 10 17.90 -30.86 -20.74
CA LEU A 10 18.49 -29.62 -20.24
C LEU A 10 17.46 -28.63 -19.66
N SER A 11 16.23 -28.62 -20.20
CA SER A 11 15.11 -27.78 -19.74
C SER A 11 14.79 -27.91 -18.24
N PRO A 12 14.57 -29.12 -17.67
CA PRO A 12 14.17 -29.24 -16.27
C PRO A 12 15.30 -28.90 -15.28
N VAL A 13 16.56 -29.13 -15.65
CA VAL A 13 17.72 -28.84 -14.80
C VAL A 13 17.96 -27.32 -14.67
N LEU A 14 17.76 -26.57 -15.75
CA LEU A 14 17.84 -25.10 -15.73
C LEU A 14 16.69 -24.50 -14.92
N PHE A 15 15.48 -25.04 -15.05
CA PHE A 15 14.30 -24.56 -14.33
C PHE A 15 14.44 -24.73 -12.81
N SER A 16 14.97 -25.89 -12.36
CA SER A 16 15.18 -26.16 -10.93
C SER A 16 16.28 -25.31 -10.27
N ARG A 17 17.23 -24.77 -11.04
CA ARG A 17 18.26 -23.84 -10.52
C ARG A 17 17.75 -22.41 -10.41
N ALA A 18 16.90 -21.98 -11.35
CA ALA A 18 16.32 -20.64 -11.34
C ALA A 18 15.41 -20.41 -10.13
N SER A 19 14.58 -21.40 -9.76
CA SER A 19 13.68 -21.29 -8.59
C SER A 19 14.45 -21.09 -7.28
N LYS A 20 15.61 -21.75 -7.11
CA LYS A 20 16.45 -21.60 -5.91
C LYS A 20 17.12 -20.23 -5.79
N LEU A 21 17.32 -19.52 -6.90
CA LEU A 21 17.87 -18.17 -6.88
C LEU A 21 16.81 -17.15 -6.48
N ASP A 22 15.58 -17.35 -6.96
CA ASP A 22 14.42 -16.51 -6.62
C ASP A 22 14.17 -16.50 -5.11
N ASP A 23 14.11 -17.68 -4.49
CA ASP A 23 13.96 -17.85 -3.03
C ASP A 23 15.13 -17.26 -2.21
N GLY A 24 16.30 -17.08 -2.84
CA GLY A 24 17.48 -16.49 -2.21
C GLY A 24 17.52 -14.96 -2.24
N ILE A 25 16.69 -14.34 -3.10
CA ILE A 25 16.66 -12.89 -3.32
C ILE A 25 15.34 -12.29 -2.83
N TYR A 26 14.23 -12.97 -3.09
CA TYR A 26 12.90 -12.44 -2.83
C TYR A 26 12.26 -13.13 -1.62
N PHE A 27 11.68 -12.29 -0.76
CA PHE A 27 10.72 -12.73 0.22
C PHE A 27 9.32 -12.38 -0.30
N THR A 28 8.53 -13.40 -0.61
CA THR A 28 7.19 -13.24 -1.17
C THR A 28 6.15 -13.17 -0.05
N LEU A 29 5.31 -12.14 -0.08
CA LEU A 29 4.16 -12.03 0.82
C LEU A 29 3.07 -12.99 0.38
N GLU A 30 2.50 -13.73 1.33
CA GLU A 30 1.38 -14.64 1.08
C GLU A 30 0.12 -13.84 0.70
N ASP A 31 -0.58 -14.28 -0.35
CA ASP A 31 -1.80 -13.61 -0.85
C ASP A 31 -2.88 -13.47 0.25
N GLU A 32 -2.97 -14.42 1.18
CA GLU A 32 -3.92 -14.40 2.30
C GLU A 32 -3.62 -13.29 3.34
N ARG A 33 -2.43 -12.70 3.30
CA ARG A 33 -2.02 -11.61 4.19
C ARG A 33 -2.20 -10.24 3.55
N VAL A 34 -2.47 -10.15 2.25
CA VAL A 34 -2.51 -8.88 1.52
C VAL A 34 -3.89 -8.63 0.93
N SER A 35 -4.33 -7.38 1.02
CA SER A 35 -5.50 -6.88 0.30
C SER A 35 -5.09 -5.68 -0.54
N PHE A 36 -5.41 -5.75 -1.83
CA PHE A 36 -4.96 -4.79 -2.83
C PHE A 36 -6.03 -3.75 -3.13
N CYS A 37 -5.66 -2.47 -3.06
CA CYS A 37 -6.46 -1.41 -3.67
C CYS A 37 -6.49 -1.60 -5.19
N SER A 38 -7.69 -1.63 -5.76
CA SER A 38 -7.91 -1.88 -7.19
C SER A 38 -8.50 -0.67 -7.88
N ARG A 39 -8.18 -0.50 -9.16
CA ARG A 39 -8.73 0.59 -9.98
C ARG A 39 -10.13 0.26 -10.45
N PHE A 40 -11.05 1.19 -10.22
CA PHE A 40 -12.41 1.19 -10.75
C PHE A 40 -12.61 2.38 -11.68
N LEU A 41 -13.50 2.22 -12.65
CA LEU A 41 -13.87 3.30 -13.57
C LEU A 41 -15.28 3.78 -13.23
N ASN A 42 -15.39 5.09 -13.03
CA ASN A 42 -16.66 5.80 -13.03
C ASN A 42 -16.85 6.49 -14.40
N ILE A 43 -18.06 6.96 -14.69
CA ILE A 43 -18.44 7.57 -15.99
C ILE A 43 -17.47 8.70 -16.39
N SER A 44 -17.02 9.51 -15.44
CA SER A 44 -16.21 10.70 -15.70
C SER A 44 -14.73 10.60 -15.31
N HIS A 45 -14.37 9.61 -14.50
CA HIS A 45 -13.03 9.52 -13.89
C HIS A 45 -12.72 8.09 -13.44
N GLN A 46 -11.46 7.82 -13.17
CA GLN A 46 -11.02 6.59 -12.50
C GLN A 46 -10.83 6.84 -11.00
N VAL A 47 -11.00 5.80 -10.20
CA VAL A 47 -10.76 5.79 -8.75
C VAL A 47 -9.97 4.54 -8.37
N GLY A 48 -9.39 4.53 -7.17
CA GLY A 48 -8.60 3.42 -6.67
C GLY A 48 -7.16 3.44 -7.17
N CYS A 49 -6.50 2.27 -7.20
CA CYS A 49 -5.05 2.17 -7.36
C CYS A 49 -4.63 1.14 -8.41
N SER A 50 -3.39 1.26 -8.90
CA SER A 50 -2.76 0.22 -9.72
C SER A 50 -1.25 0.32 -9.61
N SER A 51 -0.57 -0.81 -9.78
CA SER A 51 0.86 -0.85 -10.07
C SER A 51 1.16 -0.48 -11.53
N LEU A 52 2.44 -0.24 -11.81
CA LEU A 52 2.95 -0.19 -13.18
C LEU A 52 2.94 -1.59 -13.80
N ARG A 53 2.93 -1.66 -15.14
CA ARG A 53 2.82 -2.93 -15.90
C ARG A 53 3.85 -4.00 -15.49
N SER A 54 5.07 -3.59 -15.14
CA SER A 54 6.16 -4.50 -14.75
C SER A 54 6.36 -4.57 -13.23
N GLY A 55 5.35 -4.16 -12.46
CA GLY A 55 5.47 -3.99 -11.02
C GLY A 55 6.00 -2.60 -10.64
N THR A 56 5.76 -2.25 -9.39
CA THR A 56 6.26 -1.02 -8.79
C THR A 56 7.30 -1.37 -7.72
N TYR A 57 8.39 -0.63 -7.68
CA TYR A 57 9.52 -0.88 -6.78
C TYR A 57 10.02 0.43 -6.15
N GLY A 58 10.81 0.29 -5.09
CA GLY A 58 11.44 1.40 -4.38
C GLY A 58 12.16 0.91 -3.13
N THR A 59 12.99 1.77 -2.55
CA THR A 59 13.62 1.54 -1.25
C THR A 59 12.54 1.48 -0.19
N ILE A 60 12.61 0.49 0.71
CA ILE A 60 11.65 0.35 1.79
C ILE A 60 11.95 1.42 2.85
N GLU A 61 10.92 2.17 3.24
CA GLU A 61 11.00 3.14 4.34
C GLU A 61 9.93 2.75 5.37
N LEU A 62 10.35 2.29 6.55
CA LEU A 62 9.46 1.90 7.64
C LEU A 62 9.15 3.12 8.53
N ILE A 63 7.97 3.68 8.34
CA ILE A 63 7.57 4.94 8.98
C ILE A 63 6.74 4.65 10.22
N SER A 64 7.27 5.06 11.38
CA SER A 64 6.63 4.81 12.68
C SER A 64 5.83 6.01 13.20
N ASN A 65 6.08 7.21 12.67
CA ASN A 65 5.40 8.42 13.12
C ASN A 65 5.31 9.51 12.04
N ARG A 66 4.47 10.52 12.33
CA ARG A 66 4.23 11.66 11.45
C ARG A 66 5.49 12.45 11.09
N SER A 67 6.35 12.73 12.06
CA SER A 67 7.54 13.56 11.84
C SER A 67 8.53 12.87 10.89
N GLU A 68 8.67 11.56 11.01
CA GLU A 68 9.47 10.74 10.12
C GLU A 68 8.95 10.79 8.68
N LEU A 69 7.64 10.68 8.48
CA LEU A 69 7.02 10.81 7.17
C LEU A 69 7.27 12.17 6.54
N VAL A 70 7.02 13.25 7.27
CA VAL A 70 7.23 14.63 6.78
C VAL A 70 8.70 14.86 6.42
N ASN A 71 9.62 14.36 7.24
CA ASN A 71 11.04 14.44 6.97
C ASN A 71 11.41 13.66 5.70
N LEU A 72 10.88 12.46 5.50
CA LEU A 72 11.11 11.67 4.29
C LEU A 72 10.62 12.41 3.04
N LEU A 73 9.39 12.93 3.07
CA LEU A 73 8.77 13.65 1.95
C LEU A 73 9.49 14.97 1.62
N GLY A 74 10.16 15.59 2.59
CA GLY A 74 10.97 16.79 2.40
C GLY A 74 12.37 16.56 1.84
N ARG A 75 12.84 15.31 1.76
CA ARG A 75 14.17 14.99 1.22
C ARG A 75 14.16 15.06 -0.31
N ARG A 76 15.21 15.65 -0.87
CA ARG A 76 15.48 15.51 -2.31
C ARG A 76 16.14 14.17 -2.55
N ARG A 77 15.45 13.26 -3.24
CA ARG A 77 15.92 11.91 -3.57
C ARG A 77 15.72 11.62 -5.04
N GLU A 78 16.66 10.87 -5.61
CA GLU A 78 16.53 10.35 -6.99
C GLU A 78 15.82 8.99 -7.01
N ASP A 79 15.89 8.23 -5.91
CA ASP A 79 15.24 6.93 -5.76
C ASP A 79 13.77 7.06 -5.33
N LYS A 80 12.96 6.11 -5.81
CA LYS A 80 11.57 5.94 -5.38
C LYS A 80 11.51 5.16 -4.08
N VAL A 81 10.50 5.42 -3.26
CA VAL A 81 10.32 4.77 -1.95
C VAL A 81 8.98 4.04 -1.85
N VAL A 82 9.01 2.88 -1.20
CA VAL A 82 7.83 2.12 -0.77
C VAL A 82 7.68 2.35 0.73
N ILE A 83 6.60 3.02 1.11
CA ILE A 83 6.37 3.38 2.51
C ILE A 83 5.60 2.28 3.20
N PHE A 84 6.14 1.75 4.28
CA PHE A 84 5.43 0.89 5.23
C PHE A 84 5.00 1.73 6.42
N MET A 85 3.71 1.77 6.73
CA MET A 85 3.16 2.60 7.81
C MET A 85 2.06 1.91 8.59
N ASP A 86 1.84 2.39 9.81
CA ASP A 86 0.69 1.99 10.60
C ASP A 86 -0.60 2.60 10.07
N TYR A 87 -1.71 1.89 10.30
CA TYR A 87 -3.05 2.35 9.94
C TYR A 87 -3.38 3.73 10.50
N SER A 88 -2.88 4.09 11.69
CA SER A 88 -3.08 5.41 12.31
C SER A 88 -2.49 6.56 11.49
N LEU A 89 -1.38 6.33 10.78
CA LEU A 89 -0.81 7.31 9.85
C LEU A 89 -1.59 7.32 8.53
N PHE A 90 -2.06 6.17 8.07
CA PHE A 90 -2.85 6.02 6.86
C PHE A 90 -4.15 6.85 6.89
N ILE A 91 -4.84 6.89 8.03
CA ILE A 91 -6.10 7.62 8.16
C ILE A 91 -5.94 9.14 8.28
N ASP A 92 -4.73 9.67 8.40
CA ASP A 92 -4.49 11.12 8.37
C ASP A 92 -4.52 11.63 6.92
N GLU A 93 -5.65 12.20 6.53
CA GLU A 93 -5.90 12.70 5.17
C GLU A 93 -4.88 13.75 4.71
N ASN A 94 -4.37 14.57 5.63
CA ASN A 94 -3.39 15.59 5.27
C ASN A 94 -2.05 14.94 4.90
N LEU A 95 -1.60 13.97 5.71
CA LEU A 95 -0.38 13.23 5.42
C LEU A 95 -0.50 12.42 4.13
N LEU A 96 -1.64 11.78 3.90
CA LEU A 96 -1.80 10.94 2.71
C LEU A 96 -1.96 11.78 1.45
N ARG A 97 -2.51 12.99 1.56
CA ARG A 97 -2.46 13.96 0.46
C ARG A 97 -1.02 14.32 0.11
N GLU A 98 -0.15 14.58 1.09
CA GLU A 98 1.27 14.86 0.84
C GLU A 98 1.97 13.67 0.15
N CYS A 99 1.75 12.45 0.63
CA CYS A 99 2.25 11.23 -0.02
C CYS A 99 1.79 11.12 -1.48
N ARG A 100 0.50 11.36 -1.76
CA ARG A 100 -0.07 11.27 -3.11
C ARG A 100 0.51 12.29 -4.08
N THR A 101 0.84 13.49 -3.60
CA THR A 101 1.45 14.54 -4.43
C THR A 101 2.97 14.41 -4.55
N SER A 102 3.58 13.51 -3.78
CA SER A 102 5.02 13.33 -3.77
C SER A 102 5.49 12.55 -4.98
N GLU A 103 6.53 13.06 -5.64
CA GLU A 103 7.15 12.37 -6.77
C GLU A 103 8.01 11.19 -6.31
N ILE A 104 8.44 11.10 -5.05
CA ILE A 104 9.33 10.02 -4.62
C ILE A 104 8.57 8.77 -4.16
N VAL A 105 7.29 8.89 -3.79
CA VAL A 105 6.50 7.75 -3.31
C VAL A 105 6.04 6.89 -4.48
N SER A 106 6.42 5.60 -4.49
CA SER A 106 6.01 4.65 -5.52
C SER A 106 4.98 3.63 -5.04
N ALA A 107 4.86 3.38 -3.72
CA ALA A 107 3.79 2.54 -3.17
C ALA A 107 3.60 2.82 -1.67
N ILE A 108 2.42 2.48 -1.15
CA ILE A 108 2.14 2.47 0.28
C ILE A 108 1.69 1.08 0.70
N VAL A 109 2.30 0.55 1.75
CA VAL A 109 1.90 -0.66 2.45
C VAL A 109 1.45 -0.27 3.86
N VAL A 110 0.21 -0.59 4.18
CA VAL A 110 -0.41 -0.25 5.47
C VAL A 110 -0.50 -1.52 6.29
N PHE A 111 0.05 -1.52 7.50
CA PHE A 111 -0.20 -2.60 8.43
C PHE A 111 -1.64 -2.54 8.92
N ALA A 112 -2.38 -3.62 8.74
CA ALA A 112 -3.73 -3.74 9.25
C ALA A 112 -3.74 -3.62 10.78
N PRO A 113 -4.70 -2.90 11.37
CA PRO A 113 -4.82 -2.83 12.82
C PRO A 113 -5.15 -4.22 13.37
N ASP A 114 -4.74 -4.50 14.60
CA ASP A 114 -5.14 -5.71 15.28
C ASP A 114 -6.61 -5.60 15.69
N TYR A 115 -7.49 -6.15 14.86
CA TYR A 115 -8.94 -6.16 15.11
C TYR A 115 -9.34 -7.02 16.31
N SER A 116 -8.43 -7.82 16.88
CA SER A 116 -8.69 -8.58 18.11
C SER A 116 -8.58 -7.72 19.37
N ASP A 117 -7.93 -6.55 19.30
CA ASP A 117 -7.88 -5.58 20.40
C ASP A 117 -8.99 -4.51 20.26
N PRO A 118 -10.02 -4.53 21.14
CA PRO A 118 -11.11 -3.57 21.08
C PRO A 118 -10.67 -2.11 21.38
N ASN A 119 -9.51 -1.88 22.02
CA ASN A 119 -9.00 -0.51 22.20
C ASN A 119 -8.43 0.06 20.90
N THR A 120 -7.85 -0.81 20.06
CA THR A 120 -7.34 -0.45 18.75
C THR A 120 -8.48 -0.13 17.79
N THR A 121 -9.59 -0.90 17.79
CA THR A 121 -10.70 -0.66 16.85
C THR A 121 -11.62 0.50 17.25
N SER A 122 -11.84 0.74 18.55
CA SER A 122 -12.75 1.80 19.03
C SER A 122 -12.20 3.22 18.89
N SER A 123 -10.88 3.38 18.72
CA SER A 123 -10.22 4.69 18.54
C SER A 123 -10.14 5.14 17.07
N LEU A 124 -10.42 4.25 16.12
CA LEU A 124 -10.26 4.50 14.68
C LEU A 124 -11.56 5.03 14.07
N ASN A 125 -11.73 6.35 14.09
CA ASN A 125 -12.86 7.00 13.44
C ASN A 125 -12.59 7.21 11.95
N PHE A 126 -12.71 6.15 11.14
CA PHE A 126 -12.42 6.18 9.70
C PHE A 126 -13.47 5.44 8.88
N SER A 127 -13.83 6.03 7.75
CA SER A 127 -14.54 5.38 6.66
C SER A 127 -13.94 5.80 5.33
N GLU A 128 -13.54 4.84 4.49
CA GLU A 128 -13.09 5.09 3.11
C GLU A 128 -14.18 5.61 2.17
N ASN A 129 -15.45 5.43 2.52
CA ASN A 129 -16.58 5.88 1.69
C ASN A 129 -16.82 7.39 1.83
N SER A 130 -17.59 7.96 0.91
CA SER A 130 -18.04 9.36 0.96
C SER A 130 -18.88 9.67 2.20
N LEU A 131 -18.94 10.97 2.50
CA LEU A 131 -19.79 11.55 3.53
C LEU A 131 -21.26 11.24 3.31
N CYS A 132 -21.62 11.01 2.05
CA CYS A 132 -22.95 10.66 1.60
C CYS A 132 -22.95 9.63 0.49
N PRO A 133 -22.93 8.34 0.87
CA PRO A 133 -23.01 7.26 -0.09
C PRO A 133 -24.26 7.38 -0.97
N ASN A 134 -24.07 7.29 -2.29
CA ASN A 134 -25.13 7.40 -3.30
C ASN A 134 -25.94 8.70 -3.28
N GLY A 135 -25.43 9.77 -2.67
CA GLY A 135 -26.14 11.06 -2.57
C GLY A 135 -26.62 11.57 -3.93
N LEU A 136 -25.73 11.64 -4.92
CA LEU A 136 -26.03 12.11 -6.29
C LEU A 136 -27.01 11.23 -7.08
N TYR A 137 -27.28 10.02 -6.60
CA TYR A 137 -28.20 9.06 -7.22
C TYR A 137 -29.51 8.94 -6.41
N SER A 138 -29.74 9.88 -5.49
CA SER A 138 -30.93 9.87 -4.65
C SER A 138 -32.13 10.53 -5.34
N PHE A 139 -33.30 10.40 -4.72
CA PHE A 139 -34.52 11.09 -5.16
C PHE A 139 -34.56 12.56 -4.71
N TYR A 140 -33.68 12.97 -3.79
CA TYR A 140 -33.67 14.32 -3.23
C TYR A 140 -33.04 15.32 -4.22
N ASN A 141 -33.23 16.62 -3.99
CA ASN A 141 -32.55 17.64 -4.80
C ASN A 141 -31.17 17.96 -4.20
N PHE A 142 -30.25 18.50 -5.00
CA PHE A 142 -28.90 18.89 -4.56
C PHE A 142 -28.86 19.76 -3.29
N SER A 143 -29.91 20.53 -2.98
CA SER A 143 -29.95 21.37 -1.77
C SER A 143 -30.44 20.64 -0.51
N ARG A 144 -31.01 19.44 -0.63
CA ARG A 144 -31.42 18.56 0.48
C ARG A 144 -30.55 17.31 0.59
N GLU A 145 -29.77 17.01 -0.43
CA GLU A 145 -28.75 15.98 -0.39
C GLU A 145 -27.60 16.46 0.49
N CYS A 146 -27.46 15.83 1.66
CA CYS A 146 -26.20 15.82 2.40
C CYS A 146 -25.67 17.14 2.91
N ASN A 147 -26.60 18.05 3.20
CA ASN A 147 -26.33 19.22 4.02
C ASN A 147 -26.64 18.91 5.49
N ASP A 148 -25.91 19.53 6.41
CA ASP A 148 -26.22 19.52 7.84
C ASP A 148 -27.72 19.81 8.05
N PRO A 149 -28.48 18.97 8.78
CA PRO A 149 -28.06 17.85 9.66
C PRO A 149 -28.07 16.44 9.06
N TYR A 150 -28.21 16.28 7.74
CA TYR A 150 -28.41 15.00 7.08
C TYR A 150 -27.11 14.28 6.67
N ILE A 151 -26.02 14.53 7.40
CA ILE A 151 -24.73 13.84 7.16
C ILE A 151 -24.85 12.39 7.65
N ILE A 152 -24.75 11.43 6.72
CA ILE A 152 -24.89 10.00 7.03
C ILE A 152 -23.58 9.40 7.53
N ASN A 153 -22.45 9.84 6.97
CA ASN A 153 -21.13 9.29 7.27
C ASN A 153 -20.14 10.41 7.65
N PRO A 154 -20.18 10.90 8.90
CA PRO A 154 -19.33 12.01 9.35
C PRO A 154 -17.84 11.65 9.39
N SER A 155 -17.48 10.37 9.40
CA SER A 155 -16.10 9.87 9.48
C SER A 155 -15.50 9.57 8.11
N SER A 156 -16.12 10.07 7.04
CA SER A 156 -15.71 9.87 5.65
C SER A 156 -14.36 10.51 5.34
N SER A 157 -13.44 9.72 4.81
CA SER A 157 -12.24 10.18 4.11
C SER A 157 -12.37 10.22 2.59
N SER A 158 -13.42 9.60 2.04
CA SER A 158 -13.60 9.42 0.59
C SER A 158 -12.44 8.72 -0.13
N TYR A 159 -11.57 7.99 0.60
CA TYR A 159 -10.42 7.27 0.03
C TYR A 159 -10.78 6.26 -1.05
N ALA A 160 -11.99 5.68 -1.02
CA ALA A 160 -12.48 4.78 -2.05
C ALA A 160 -12.83 5.50 -3.37
N LEU A 161 -12.93 6.84 -3.35
CA LEU A 161 -13.40 7.66 -4.47
C LEU A 161 -12.31 8.53 -5.09
N ILE A 162 -11.06 8.38 -4.64
CA ILE A 162 -9.93 9.12 -5.18
C ILE A 162 -9.08 8.21 -6.07
N ASP A 163 -8.46 8.80 -7.10
CA ASP A 163 -7.43 8.14 -7.89
C ASP A 163 -6.08 8.23 -7.15
N TRP A 164 -5.51 7.06 -6.90
CA TRP A 164 -4.20 6.91 -6.30
C TRP A 164 -3.14 6.72 -7.39
N PRO A 165 -2.07 7.52 -7.39
CA PRO A 165 -1.04 7.46 -8.45
C PRO A 165 -0.12 6.23 -8.32
N PHE A 166 -0.22 5.50 -7.21
CA PHE A 166 0.57 4.32 -6.89
C PHE A 166 -0.31 3.22 -6.25
N PRO A 167 0.15 1.96 -6.21
CA PRO A 167 -0.54 0.91 -5.47
C PRO A 167 -0.55 1.18 -3.97
N VAL A 168 -1.69 0.88 -3.34
CA VAL A 168 -1.88 0.86 -1.89
C VAL A 168 -2.25 -0.57 -1.49
N VAL A 169 -1.55 -1.13 -0.51
CA VAL A 169 -1.72 -2.52 -0.06
C VAL A 169 -1.97 -2.52 1.44
N LEU A 170 -3.01 -3.22 1.88
CA LEU A 170 -3.23 -3.53 3.29
C LEU A 170 -2.58 -4.88 3.60
N LEU A 171 -1.71 -4.91 4.62
CA LEU A 171 -0.94 -6.08 5.00
C LEU A 171 -1.30 -6.50 6.43
N ARG A 172 -1.73 -7.75 6.58
CA ARG A 172 -2.01 -8.37 7.87
C ARG A 172 -0.75 -8.98 8.46
N ASP A 173 -0.31 -8.44 9.60
CA ASP A 173 0.88 -8.88 10.34
C ASP A 173 0.54 -9.09 11.82
N ASN A 174 -0.41 -9.98 12.10
CA ASN A 174 -0.97 -10.18 13.45
C ASN A 174 0.10 -10.50 14.51
N GLU A 175 1.17 -11.20 14.13
CA GLU A 175 2.25 -11.61 15.04
C GLU A 175 3.45 -10.67 15.02
N GLY A 176 3.43 -9.62 14.19
CA GLY A 176 4.52 -8.65 14.04
C GLY A 176 5.79 -9.21 13.38
N GLU A 177 5.76 -10.45 12.88
CA GLU A 177 6.93 -11.13 12.31
C GLU A 177 7.48 -10.38 11.09
N LEU A 178 6.59 -9.89 10.22
CA LEU A 178 7.00 -9.16 9.02
C LEU A 178 7.63 -7.82 9.38
N ARG A 179 7.03 -7.10 10.33
CA ARG A 179 7.60 -5.85 10.84
C ARG A 179 8.99 -6.05 11.42
N VAL A 180 9.21 -7.11 12.19
CA VAL A 180 10.54 -7.44 12.75
C VAL A 180 11.54 -7.73 11.63
N LYS A 181 11.16 -8.51 10.62
CA LYS A 181 12.02 -8.80 9.45
C LYS A 181 12.38 -7.53 8.68
N LEU A 182 11.41 -6.64 8.45
CA LEU A 182 11.62 -5.37 7.76
C LEU A 182 12.55 -4.45 8.55
N TYR A 183 12.37 -4.35 9.87
CA TYR A 183 13.27 -3.60 10.74
C TYR A 183 14.71 -4.14 10.71
N PHE A 184 14.86 -5.47 10.71
CA PHE A 184 16.18 -6.08 10.56
C PHE A 184 16.79 -5.78 9.18
N CYS A 185 16.00 -5.84 8.11
CA CYS A 185 16.45 -5.49 6.76
C CYS A 185 16.91 -4.04 6.67
N ASP A 186 16.09 -3.10 7.16
CA ASP A 186 16.39 -1.67 7.17
C ASP A 186 17.67 -1.36 7.97
N SER A 187 17.77 -1.89 9.19
CA SER A 187 18.96 -1.70 10.04
C SER A 187 20.22 -2.38 9.50
N PHE A 188 20.10 -3.49 8.78
CA PHE A 188 21.22 -4.16 8.13
C PHE A 188 21.71 -3.35 6.92
N LEU A 189 20.80 -2.86 6.08
CA LEU A 189 21.13 -2.02 4.91
C LEU A 189 21.74 -0.69 5.34
N ALA A 190 21.19 -0.04 6.38
CA ALA A 190 21.75 1.19 6.92
C ALA A 190 23.22 1.02 7.35
N LYS A 191 23.63 -0.17 7.84
CA LYS A 191 25.04 -0.45 8.18
C LYS A 191 25.95 -0.58 6.96
N PHE A 192 25.45 -0.98 5.80
CA PHE A 192 26.25 -1.03 4.57
C PHE A 192 26.50 0.37 3.99
N ASP A 193 25.55 1.29 4.13
CA ASP A 193 25.73 2.68 3.71
C ASP A 193 26.84 3.42 4.50
N TYR A 194 27.18 2.97 5.71
CA TYR A 194 28.32 3.50 6.48
C TYR A 194 29.69 2.88 6.11
N LEU A 195 29.72 1.86 5.23
CA LEU A 195 30.94 1.16 4.82
C LEU A 195 31.40 1.53 3.40
N LEU A 196 30.69 2.45 2.73
CA LEU A 196 31.03 3.07 1.45
C LEU A 196 31.28 4.56 1.63
#